data_AF-A0A3B6I4S5-F1
#
_entry.id   AF-A0A3B6I4S5-F1
#
_cell.length_a   1.000
_cell.length_b   1.000
_cell.length_c   1.000
_cell.angle_alpha   90.00
_cell.angle_beta   90.00
_cell.angle_gamma   90.00
#
_symmetry.space_group_name_H-M   'P 1'
#
loop_
_entity.id
_entity.type
_entity.pdbx_description
1 polymer ?
#
loop_
_entity_poly.entity_id
_entity_poly.type
_entity_poly.pdbx_seq_one_letter_code
_entity_poly.pdbx_strand_id
1 'polypeptide(L)'
;MCVSFVVVVALSGVVAQLDCKPQLLKACHPAIIDGNAPSTLCCSILTAEKECLCGYLEDRAYRQYVRGPNLRKTITSCGIHVGVCAIGV
;
A
#
# COMPACT_ATOMS: atom_id res chain seq x y z
N MET A 1 -2.69 46.37 13.78
CA MET A 1 -1.66 45.45 14.29
C MET A 1 -2.14 44.04 14.01
N CYS A 2 -1.29 43.23 13.38
CA CYS A 2 -1.64 42.21 12.40
C CYS A 2 -2.09 40.88 13.02
N VAL A 3 -3.28 40.39 12.67
CA VAL A 3 -3.67 39.01 12.96
C VAL A 3 -3.48 38.19 11.69
N SER A 4 -2.24 37.76 11.46
CA SER A 4 -1.91 36.87 10.36
C SER A 4 -2.43 35.47 10.70
N PHE A 5 -3.59 35.11 10.17
CA PHE A 5 -4.06 33.72 10.17
C PHE A 5 -3.18 32.92 9.21
N VAL A 6 -2.21 32.21 9.77
CA VAL A 6 -1.43 31.22 9.03
C VAL A 6 -2.35 30.04 8.74
N VAL A 7 -2.93 30.02 7.54
CA VAL A 7 -3.62 28.84 7.01
C VAL A 7 -2.54 27.82 6.67
N VAL A 8 -2.32 26.87 7.57
CA VAL A 8 -1.53 25.67 7.27
C VAL A 8 -2.37 24.82 6.33
N VAL A 9 -2.13 24.97 5.03
CA VAL A 9 -2.63 24.02 4.03
C VAL A 9 -1.87 22.72 4.30
N ALA A 10 -2.50 21.81 5.04
CA ALA A 10 -2.10 20.42 5.03
C ALA A 10 -2.30 19.92 3.59
N LEU A 11 -1.21 19.85 2.85
CA LEU A 11 -1.12 19.07 1.61
C LEU A 11 -1.22 17.59 2.00
N SER A 12 -2.40 17.17 2.45
CA SER A 12 -2.78 15.76 2.49
C SER A 12 -2.71 15.30 1.04
N GLY A 13 -1.76 14.41 0.76
CA GLY A 13 -1.25 14.11 -0.57
C GLY A 13 -2.33 14.15 -1.64
N VAL A 14 -2.10 14.96 -2.66
CA VAL A 14 -2.66 14.68 -3.98
C VAL A 14 -2.06 13.33 -4.36
N VAL A 15 -2.74 12.26 -3.94
CA VAL A 15 -2.73 11.04 -4.72
C VAL A 15 -3.23 11.50 -6.08
N ALA A 16 -2.30 11.62 -7.02
CA ALA A 16 -2.65 11.47 -8.42
C ALA A 16 -3.68 10.35 -8.46
N GLN A 17 -4.81 10.57 -9.11
CA GLN A 17 -5.91 9.61 -9.21
C GLN A 17 -5.45 8.41 -10.05
N LEU A 18 -4.43 7.71 -9.57
CA LEU A 18 -4.17 6.32 -9.83
C LEU A 18 -5.38 5.65 -9.21
N ASP A 19 -6.21 5.06 -10.06
CA ASP A 19 -7.39 4.33 -9.63
C ASP A 19 -6.90 3.16 -8.78
N CYS A 20 -6.73 3.39 -7.47
CA CYS A 20 -6.32 2.39 -6.51
C CYS A 20 -7.46 1.38 -6.45
N LYS A 21 -7.24 0.18 -6.96
CA LYS A 21 -8.25 -0.88 -7.03
C LYS A 21 -7.91 -1.96 -6.01
N PRO A 22 -8.27 -1.78 -4.74
CA PRO A 22 -7.92 -2.72 -3.68
C PRO A 22 -8.45 -4.14 -3.94
N GLN A 23 -9.54 -4.27 -4.71
CA GLN A 23 -10.09 -5.56 -5.14
C GLN A 23 -9.05 -6.42 -5.88
N LEU A 24 -8.06 -5.81 -6.55
CA LEU A 24 -7.00 -6.54 -7.26
C LEU A 24 -6.02 -7.22 -6.30
N LEU A 25 -5.87 -6.75 -5.05
CA LEU A 25 -5.02 -7.42 -4.04
C LEU A 25 -5.50 -8.82 -3.68
N LYS A 26 -6.75 -9.18 -4.00
CA LYS A 26 -7.25 -10.55 -3.83
C LYS A 26 -6.39 -11.56 -4.58
N ALA A 27 -5.80 -11.20 -5.72
CA ALA A 27 -4.89 -12.07 -6.45
C ALA A 27 -3.57 -12.35 -5.71
N CYS A 28 -3.23 -11.52 -4.72
CA CYS A 28 -2.09 -11.71 -3.83
C CYS A 28 -2.43 -12.47 -2.55
N HIS A 29 -3.70 -12.83 -2.31
CA HIS A 29 -4.13 -13.57 -1.13
C HIS A 29 -3.25 -14.81 -0.82
N PRO A 30 -2.97 -15.72 -1.77
CA PRO A 30 -2.15 -16.90 -1.44
C PRO A 30 -0.74 -16.54 -0.96
N ALA A 31 -0.16 -15.43 -1.43
CA ALA A 31 1.18 -15.03 -1.03
C ALA A 31 1.19 -14.24 0.28
N ILE A 32 0.19 -13.38 0.49
CA ILE A 32 0.14 -12.47 1.64
C ILE A 32 -0.54 -13.13 2.85
N ILE A 33 -1.58 -13.93 2.64
CA ILE A 33 -2.32 -14.60 3.73
C ILE A 33 -1.69 -15.95 4.04
N ASP A 34 -1.58 -16.83 3.03
CA ASP A 34 -1.10 -18.20 3.24
C ASP A 34 0.44 -18.30 3.24
N GLY A 35 1.15 -17.27 2.77
CA GLY A 35 2.61 -17.25 2.71
C GLY A 35 3.21 -18.04 1.54
N ASN A 36 2.41 -18.36 0.52
CA ASN A 36 2.88 -19.00 -0.70
C ASN A 36 3.75 -18.07 -1.56
N ALA A 37 4.38 -18.63 -2.60
CA ALA A 37 5.11 -17.83 -3.57
C ALA A 37 4.16 -16.85 -4.32
N PRO A 38 4.55 -15.59 -4.55
CA PRO A 38 3.76 -14.66 -5.34
C PRO A 38 3.60 -15.13 -6.78
N SER A 39 2.39 -14.94 -7.32
CA SER A 39 2.16 -15.05 -8.75
C SER A 39 2.70 -13.82 -9.50
N THR A 40 3.02 -13.98 -10.78
CA THR A 40 3.42 -12.86 -11.65
C THR A 40 2.38 -11.75 -11.65
N LEU A 41 1.09 -12.12 -11.69
CA LEU A 41 -0.02 -11.17 -11.65
C LEU A 41 -0.07 -10.41 -10.33
N CYS A 42 0.17 -11.08 -9.19
CA CYS A 42 0.30 -10.39 -7.91
C CYS A 42 1.45 -9.38 -7.92
N CYS A 43 2.63 -9.74 -8.42
CA CYS A 43 3.76 -8.82 -8.51
C CYS A 43 3.48 -7.62 -9.41
N SER A 44 2.80 -7.82 -10.54
CA SER A 44 2.40 -6.72 -11.43
C SER A 44 1.46 -5.74 -10.74
N ILE A 45 0.48 -6.24 -9.97
CA ILE A 45 -0.46 -5.42 -9.21
C ILE A 45 0.27 -4.64 -8.12
N LEU A 46 1.09 -5.31 -7.31
CA LEU A 46 1.85 -4.67 -6.23
C LEU A 46 2.79 -3.58 -6.75
N THR A 47 3.39 -3.78 -7.93
CA THR A 47 4.27 -2.79 -8.55
C THR A 47 3.48 -1.61 -9.08
N ALA A 48 2.34 -1.85 -9.71
CA ALA A 48 1.47 -0.81 -10.27
C ALA A 48 0.83 0.04 -9.17
N GLU A 49 0.41 -0.56 -8.06
CA GLU A 49 -0.30 0.10 -6.96
C GLU A 49 0.59 0.40 -5.76
N LYS A 50 1.93 0.36 -5.91
CA LYS A 50 2.89 0.53 -4.80
C LYS A 50 2.61 1.76 -3.93
N GLU A 51 2.12 2.85 -4.53
CA GLU A 51 1.83 4.12 -3.84
C GLU A 51 0.45 4.13 -3.15
N CYS A 52 -0.45 3.23 -3.55
CA CYS A 52 -1.76 3.03 -2.94
C CYS A 52 -1.73 2.11 -1.73
N LEU A 53 -0.70 1.26 -1.58
CA LEU A 53 -0.69 0.23 -0.54
C LEU A 53 -0.83 0.78 0.89
N CYS A 54 -0.31 1.97 1.18
CA CYS A 54 -0.54 2.61 2.48
C CYS A 54 -1.99 3.01 2.72
N GLY A 55 -2.71 3.46 1.68
CA GLY A 55 -4.13 3.81 1.80
C GLY A 55 -4.98 2.59 2.19
N TYR A 56 -4.57 1.38 1.79
CA TYR A 56 -5.25 0.15 2.16
C TYR A 56 -5.12 -0.22 3.65
N LEU A 57 -4.28 0.47 4.43
CA LEU A 57 -4.23 0.30 5.89
C LEU A 57 -5.48 0.87 6.58
N GLU A 58 -6.12 1.86 5.98
CA GLU A 58 -7.32 2.51 6.52
C GLU A 58 -8.57 1.65 6.29
N ASP A 59 -8.61 0.91 5.18
CA ASP A 59 -9.71 -0.01 4.88
C ASP A 59 -9.57 -1.33 5.65
N ARG A 60 -10.53 -1.59 6.55
CA ARG A 60 -10.57 -2.81 7.37
C ARG A 60 -10.56 -4.10 6.54
N ALA A 61 -11.15 -4.09 5.34
CA ALA A 61 -11.22 -5.26 4.48
C ALA A 61 -9.85 -5.60 3.86
N TYR A 62 -9.02 -4.57 3.63
CA TYR A 62 -7.71 -4.73 2.98
C TYR A 62 -6.53 -4.66 3.93
N ARG A 63 -6.74 -4.21 5.16
CA ARG A 63 -5.70 -4.11 6.20
C ARG A 63 -4.94 -5.42 6.43
N GLN A 64 -5.61 -6.56 6.28
CA GLN A 64 -4.99 -7.89 6.36
C GLN A 64 -3.92 -8.12 5.28
N TYR A 65 -4.08 -7.51 4.11
CA TYR A 65 -3.12 -7.62 3.01
C TYR A 65 -1.88 -6.76 3.23
N VAL A 66 -1.98 -5.69 4.03
CA VAL A 66 -0.90 -4.70 4.20
C VAL A 66 -0.22 -4.71 5.56
N ARG A 67 -0.82 -5.38 6.56
CA ARG A 67 -0.28 -5.46 7.94
C ARG A 67 0.53 -6.73 8.22
N GLY A 68 0.43 -7.76 7.38
CA GLY A 68 1.06 -9.06 7.63
C GLY A 68 2.56 -9.12 7.34
N PRO A 69 3.34 -9.99 8.03
CA PRO A 69 4.77 -10.17 7.76
C PRO A 69 5.02 -10.77 6.36
N ASN A 70 4.05 -11.51 5.84
CA ASN A 70 4.12 -12.12 4.52
C ASN A 70 4.10 -11.08 3.40
N LEU A 71 3.40 -9.95 3.55
CA LEU A 71 3.43 -8.87 2.56
C LEU A 71 4.88 -8.45 2.27
N ARG A 72 5.69 -8.25 3.33
CA ARG A 72 7.10 -7.89 3.16
C ARG A 72 7.86 -8.92 2.35
N LYS A 73 7.67 -10.21 2.65
CA LYS A 73 8.27 -11.31 1.88
C LYS A 73 7.80 -11.31 0.43
N THR A 74 6.50 -11.10 0.19
CA THR A 74 5.90 -11.03 -1.15
C THR A 74 6.52 -9.89 -1.96
N ILE A 75 6.61 -8.69 -1.39
CA ILE A 75 7.22 -7.51 -2.03
C ILE A 75 8.70 -7.79 -2.38
N THR A 76 9.46 -8.32 -1.43
CA THR A 76 10.87 -8.67 -1.66
C THR A 76 11.02 -9.74 -2.74
N SER A 77 10.18 -10.77 -2.72
CA SER A 77 10.16 -11.82 -3.76
C SER A 77 9.76 -11.30 -5.13
N CYS A 78 8.95 -10.23 -5.19
CA CYS A 78 8.60 -9.54 -6.44
C CYS A 78 9.67 -8.55 -6.91
N GLY A 79 10.79 -8.38 -6.18
CA GLY A 79 11.84 -7.42 -6.52
C GLY A 79 11.43 -5.95 -6.34
N ILE A 80 10.35 -5.70 -5.59
CA ILE A 80 9.87 -4.35 -5.32
C ILE A 80 10.76 -3.77 -4.21
N HIS A 81 11.65 -2.86 -4.60
CA HIS A 81 12.50 -2.16 -3.66
C HIS A 81 11.70 -1.00 -3.03
N VAL A 82 11.69 -0.97 -1.68
CA VAL A 82 11.27 0.13 -0.79
C VAL A 82 9.86 0.04 -0.17
N GLY A 83 9.86 0.09 1.17
CA GLY A 83 9.01 0.95 2.01
C GLY A 83 7.52 1.05 1.67
N VAL A 84 6.84 -0.06 1.51
CA VAL A 84 5.40 -0.07 1.17
C VAL A 84 4.56 0.78 2.11
N CYS A 85 4.96 0.85 3.37
CA CYS A 85 4.91 1.98 4.30
C CYS A 85 6.13 1.76 5.20
N ALA A 86 6.82 2.76 5.75
CA ALA A 86 7.80 2.46 6.79
C ALA A 86 7.09 1.66 7.90
N ILE A 87 7.62 0.48 8.20
CA ILE A 87 7.12 -0.53 9.16
C ILE A 87 6.45 0.21 10.31
N GLY A 88 5.18 -0.09 10.59
CA GLY A 88 4.57 0.41 11.82
C GLY A 88 5.52 0.13 12.97
N VAL A 89 6.04 1.22 13.55
CA VAL A 89 6.49 1.23 14.94
C VAL A 89 5.35 0.68 15.80
#